data_AF-A0A074YTT0-F1
#
_entry.id   AF-A0A074YTT0-F1
#
_cell.length_a   1.000
_cell.length_b   1.000
_cell.length_c   1.000
_cell.angle_alpha   90.00
_cell.angle_beta   90.00
_cell.angle_gamma   90.00
#
_symmetry.space_group_name_H-M   'P 1'
#
loop_
_entity.id
_entity.type
_entity.pdbx_description
1 polymer ?
#
loop_
_entity_poly.entity_id
_entity_poly.type
_entity_poly.pdbx_seq_one_letter_code
_entity_poly.pdbx_strand_id
1 'polypeptide(L)'
;MTRPIAGLDDRKDDIRKWIHQDGLKLVEVVDKLKTEHNVICRKRTLERNLKLWGFSKRAKVDQAAVQEELINLFRGPHLTDRAICARLNETGHAINVRTVMETRKKLGLHKRIRPDTNEDDLLNTIKDLLQVEYQDEKVLKMQRSELYSYLRQKYPDLNIVGRDRVFAIARDMNPTLKRRYPKGHPLYQNRPYKLSGKRLAAKLAKDAAATVLSTTANQSHDDSVSFNEPEHSSSVDDHQPLQPYESLRCNPAAMSDHESSTVQRSLAAPEQVLDPSLRVKSLEEENEDLYRRLRNQEAEMQYMRQAYNDLRARLGHLPQSFVLPT
;
A
#
# COMPACT_ATOMS: atom_id res chain seq x y z
N MET A 1 -32.57 -16.13 -15.79
CA MET A 1 -31.83 -17.38 -16.02
C MET A 1 -31.83 -17.70 -17.51
N THR A 2 -30.72 -18.14 -18.10
CA THR A 2 -30.69 -18.53 -19.53
C THR A 2 -31.37 -19.87 -19.71
N ARG A 3 -32.20 -20.01 -20.75
CA ARG A 3 -32.77 -21.32 -21.09
C ARG A 3 -31.61 -22.28 -21.43
N PRO A 4 -31.52 -23.45 -20.78
CA PRO A 4 -30.49 -24.43 -21.13
C PRO A 4 -30.71 -24.86 -22.58
N ILE A 5 -29.62 -24.90 -23.35
CA ILE A 5 -29.65 -25.53 -24.67
C ILE A 5 -29.56 -27.04 -24.39
N ALA A 6 -30.56 -27.79 -24.84
CA ALA A 6 -30.58 -29.24 -24.68
C ALA A 6 -29.28 -29.87 -25.21
N GLY A 7 -28.66 -30.75 -24.40
CA GLY A 7 -27.44 -31.48 -24.75
C GLY A 7 -26.12 -30.72 -24.61
N LEU A 8 -26.13 -29.41 -24.32
CA LEU A 8 -24.88 -28.64 -24.18
C LEU A 8 -24.22 -28.85 -22.81
N ASP A 9 -25.00 -28.94 -21.73
CA ASP A 9 -24.47 -29.21 -20.38
C ASP A 9 -23.90 -30.63 -20.26
N ASP A 10 -24.51 -31.61 -20.92
CA ASP A 10 -24.08 -33.03 -20.93
C ASP A 10 -22.70 -33.21 -21.57
N ARG A 11 -22.27 -32.26 -22.41
CA ARG A 11 -21.00 -32.29 -23.17
C ARG A 11 -19.94 -31.35 -22.62
N LYS A 12 -20.15 -30.85 -21.39
CA LYS A 12 -19.22 -29.94 -20.72
C LYS A 12 -17.78 -30.46 -20.66
N ASP A 13 -17.59 -31.76 -20.40
CA ASP A 13 -16.26 -32.34 -20.27
C ASP A 13 -15.56 -32.55 -21.62
N ASP A 14 -16.31 -32.87 -22.67
CA ASP A 14 -15.78 -32.96 -24.04
C ASP A 14 -15.33 -31.59 -24.53
N ILE A 15 -16.15 -30.55 -24.31
CA ILE A 15 -15.81 -29.15 -24.59
C ILE A 15 -14.56 -28.71 -23.81
N ARG A 16 -14.42 -29.14 -22.55
CA ARG A 16 -13.22 -28.86 -21.73
C ARG A 16 -11.98 -29.49 -22.34
N LYS A 17 -12.03 -30.75 -22.76
CA LYS A 17 -10.90 -31.45 -23.39
C LYS A 17 -10.49 -30.76 -24.69
N TRP A 18 -11.46 -30.43 -25.55
CA TRP A 18 -11.19 -29.75 -26.81
C TRP A 18 -10.54 -28.38 -26.64
N ILE A 19 -10.93 -27.62 -25.62
CA ILE A 19 -10.37 -26.28 -25.36
C ILE A 19 -8.97 -26.36 -24.72
N HIS A 20 -8.75 -27.29 -23.77
CA HIS A 20 -7.51 -27.32 -22.98
C HIS A 20 -6.44 -28.28 -23.51
N GLN A 21 -6.84 -29.43 -24.05
CA GLN A 21 -5.94 -30.46 -24.56
C GLN A 21 -5.67 -30.26 -26.06
N ASP A 22 -6.73 -30.04 -26.84
CA ASP A 22 -6.60 -29.90 -28.30
C ASP A 22 -6.35 -28.43 -28.73
N GLY A 23 -6.52 -27.48 -27.82
CA GLY A 23 -6.29 -26.04 -28.09
C GLY A 23 -7.26 -25.42 -29.10
N LEU A 24 -8.42 -26.04 -29.33
CA LEU A 24 -9.40 -25.61 -30.34
C LEU A 24 -9.97 -24.22 -30.03
N LYS A 25 -10.15 -23.42 -31.08
CA LYS A 25 -10.83 -22.13 -30.98
C LYS A 25 -12.33 -22.35 -30.78
N LEU A 26 -12.99 -21.36 -30.18
CA LEU A 26 -14.44 -21.43 -29.92
C LEU A 26 -15.28 -21.66 -31.17
N VAL A 27 -14.83 -21.18 -32.33
CA VAL A 27 -15.52 -21.36 -33.60
C VAL A 27 -15.44 -22.83 -34.01
N GLU A 28 -14.24 -23.41 -33.96
CA GLU A 28 -14.00 -24.82 -34.26
C GLU A 28 -14.75 -25.75 -33.30
N VAL A 29 -14.84 -25.39 -32.01
CA VAL A 29 -15.65 -26.14 -31.03
C VAL A 29 -17.15 -26.08 -31.37
N VAL A 30 -17.66 -24.94 -31.82
CA VAL A 30 -19.07 -24.82 -32.25
C VAL A 30 -19.33 -25.68 -33.48
N ASP A 31 -18.42 -25.67 -34.45
CA ASP A 31 -18.53 -26.48 -35.66
C ASP A 31 -18.47 -27.98 -35.32
N LYS A 32 -17.56 -28.37 -34.42
CA LYS A 32 -17.42 -29.76 -33.93
C LYS A 32 -18.65 -30.24 -33.16
N LEU A 33 -19.23 -29.39 -32.30
CA LEU A 33 -20.49 -29.67 -31.61
C LEU A 33 -21.66 -29.88 -32.58
N LYS A 34 -21.66 -29.13 -33.69
CA LYS A 34 -22.67 -29.28 -34.74
C LYS A 34 -22.48 -30.56 -35.53
N THR A 35 -21.25 -30.93 -35.91
CA THR A 35 -20.97 -32.10 -36.76
C THR A 35 -21.04 -33.42 -36.01
N GLU A 36 -20.52 -33.50 -34.78
CA GLU A 36 -20.39 -34.78 -34.05
C GLU A 36 -21.61 -35.07 -33.17
N HIS A 37 -22.26 -34.04 -32.65
CA HIS A 37 -23.32 -34.19 -31.64
C HIS A 37 -24.66 -33.55 -32.04
N ASN A 38 -24.76 -32.96 -33.24
CA ASN A 38 -25.95 -32.24 -33.71
C ASN A 38 -26.42 -31.12 -32.75
N VAL A 39 -25.52 -30.57 -31.94
CA VAL A 39 -25.84 -29.50 -31.00
C VAL A 39 -25.61 -28.14 -31.67
N ILE A 40 -26.71 -27.45 -31.99
CA ILE A 40 -26.66 -26.12 -32.59
C ILE A 40 -26.48 -25.08 -31.49
N CYS A 41 -25.27 -24.55 -31.34
CA CYS A 41 -25.00 -23.43 -30.45
C CYS A 41 -24.34 -22.28 -31.20
N ARG A 42 -24.59 -21.04 -30.75
CA ARG A 42 -23.88 -19.86 -31.25
C ARG A 42 -22.65 -19.60 -30.37
N LYS A 43 -21.57 -19.07 -30.95
CA LYS A 43 -20.33 -18.71 -30.23
C LYS A 43 -20.58 -17.95 -28.92
N ARG A 44 -21.44 -16.92 -28.94
CA ARG A 44 -21.78 -16.13 -27.75
C ARG A 44 -22.46 -16.94 -26.64
N THR A 45 -23.26 -17.94 -27.01
CA THR A 45 -23.91 -18.83 -26.04
C THR A 45 -22.89 -19.77 -25.40
N LEU A 46 -21.98 -20.32 -26.20
CA LEU A 46 -20.87 -21.13 -25.70
C LEU A 46 -19.97 -20.30 -24.75
N GLU A 47 -19.61 -19.07 -25.11
CA GLU A 47 -18.84 -18.16 -24.25
C GLU A 47 -19.53 -17.88 -22.91
N ARG A 48 -20.85 -17.69 -22.93
CA ARG A 48 -21.62 -17.45 -21.70
C ARG A 48 -21.67 -18.69 -20.81
N ASN A 49 -21.89 -19.86 -21.39
CA ASN A 49 -21.91 -21.13 -20.65
C ASN A 49 -20.52 -21.49 -20.11
N LEU A 50 -19.45 -21.27 -20.89
CA LEU A 50 -18.09 -21.41 -20.40
C LEU A 50 -17.83 -20.53 -19.18
N LYS A 51 -18.30 -19.27 -19.20
CA LYS A 51 -18.20 -18.38 -18.04
C LYS A 51 -19.01 -18.88 -16.84
N LEU A 52 -20.23 -19.38 -17.06
CA LEU A 52 -21.07 -19.97 -16.00
C LEU A 52 -20.43 -21.22 -15.38
N TRP A 53 -19.79 -22.04 -16.21
CA TRP A 53 -19.10 -23.25 -15.79
C TRP A 53 -17.71 -22.98 -15.17
N GLY A 54 -17.28 -21.72 -15.10
CA GLY A 54 -15.98 -21.33 -14.52
C GLY A 54 -14.77 -21.53 -15.44
N PHE A 55 -14.99 -21.76 -16.74
CA PHE A 55 -13.92 -21.89 -17.72
C PHE A 55 -13.37 -20.53 -18.13
N SER A 56 -12.17 -20.23 -17.65
CA SER A 56 -11.36 -19.14 -18.18
C SER A 56 -10.37 -19.71 -19.19
N LYS A 57 -10.36 -19.18 -20.43
CA LYS A 57 -9.35 -19.52 -21.45
C LYS A 57 -7.92 -19.24 -21.00
N ARG A 58 -7.75 -18.32 -20.05
CA ARG A 58 -6.43 -18.05 -19.48
C ARG A 58 -6.19 -19.11 -18.41
N ALA A 59 -5.15 -19.93 -18.63
CA ALA A 59 -4.55 -20.72 -17.57
C ALA A 59 -4.37 -19.80 -16.36
N LYS A 60 -4.82 -20.26 -15.18
CA LYS A 60 -4.54 -19.54 -13.94
C LYS A 60 -3.03 -19.55 -13.80
N VAL A 61 -2.40 -18.42 -14.12
CA VAL A 61 -0.98 -18.23 -13.90
C VAL A 61 -0.77 -18.39 -12.40
N ASP A 62 0.22 -19.19 -12.01
CA ASP A 62 0.59 -19.32 -10.62
C ASP A 62 1.13 -17.97 -10.12
N GLN A 63 0.25 -17.23 -9.46
CA GLN A 63 0.51 -15.86 -9.09
C GLN A 63 1.57 -15.77 -7.98
N ALA A 64 1.78 -16.84 -7.21
CA ALA A 64 2.82 -16.90 -6.18
C ALA A 64 4.20 -17.08 -6.83
N ALA A 65 4.35 -18.07 -7.71
CA ALA A 65 5.59 -18.31 -8.45
C ALA A 65 6.04 -17.05 -9.24
N VAL A 66 5.10 -16.39 -9.90
CA VAL A 66 5.36 -15.14 -10.64
C VAL A 66 5.83 -14.00 -9.73
N GLN A 67 5.27 -13.90 -8.53
CA GLN A 67 5.68 -12.85 -7.59
C GLN A 67 7.10 -13.09 -7.08
N GLU A 68 7.44 -14.33 -6.77
CA GLU A 68 8.77 -14.72 -6.32
C GLU A 68 9.82 -14.45 -7.40
N GLU A 69 9.59 -14.91 -8.64
CA GLU A 69 10.48 -14.63 -9.77
C GLU A 69 10.61 -13.12 -10.03
N LEU A 70 9.51 -12.36 -9.95
CA LEU A 70 9.54 -10.92 -10.13
C LEU A 70 10.39 -10.24 -9.04
N ILE A 71 10.29 -10.66 -7.78
CA ILE A 71 11.11 -10.12 -6.68
C ILE A 71 12.58 -10.41 -6.95
N ASN A 72 12.93 -11.63 -7.36
CA ASN A 72 14.30 -12.04 -7.65
C ASN A 72 14.88 -11.25 -8.84
N LEU A 73 14.13 -11.14 -9.93
CA LEU A 73 14.51 -10.38 -11.13
C LEU A 73 14.57 -8.87 -10.88
N PHE A 74 13.83 -8.35 -9.90
CA PHE A 74 13.87 -6.92 -9.58
C PHE A 74 15.00 -6.56 -8.61
N ARG A 75 15.28 -7.45 -7.64
CA ARG A 75 16.35 -7.26 -6.64
C ARG A 75 17.74 -7.60 -7.15
N GLY A 76 17.85 -8.58 -8.07
CA GLY A 76 19.10 -9.00 -8.67
C GLY A 76 19.55 -8.05 -9.78
N PRO A 77 19.52 -8.46 -11.06
CA PRO A 77 19.80 -7.55 -12.17
C PRO A 77 18.67 -6.52 -12.24
N HIS A 78 18.94 -5.22 -12.06
CA HIS A 78 17.93 -4.17 -12.04
C HIS A 78 17.24 -3.96 -13.41
N LEU A 79 16.41 -4.93 -13.82
CA LEU A 79 15.77 -5.01 -15.12
C LEU A 79 14.56 -4.07 -15.21
N THR A 80 14.31 -3.57 -16.41
CA THR A 80 13.09 -2.79 -16.69
C THR A 80 11.85 -3.68 -16.67
N ASP A 81 10.67 -3.10 -16.38
CA ASP A 81 9.38 -3.83 -16.40
C ASP A 81 9.16 -4.60 -17.73
N ARG A 82 9.68 -4.09 -18.86
CA ARG A 82 9.62 -4.76 -20.18
C ARG A 82 10.57 -5.96 -20.26
N ALA A 83 11.79 -5.83 -19.75
CA ALA A 83 12.77 -6.92 -19.73
C ALA A 83 12.36 -8.04 -18.77
N ILE A 84 11.83 -7.68 -17.58
CA ILE A 84 11.25 -8.65 -16.64
C ILE A 84 10.10 -9.42 -17.30
N CYS A 85 9.22 -8.72 -18.02
CA CYS A 85 8.14 -9.37 -18.76
C CYS A 85 8.65 -10.33 -19.83
N ALA A 86 9.73 -10.00 -20.55
CA ALA A 86 10.32 -10.92 -21.52
C ALA A 86 10.87 -12.19 -20.82
N ARG A 87 11.61 -12.04 -19.73
CA ARG A 87 12.14 -13.16 -18.94
C ARG A 87 11.05 -14.07 -18.36
N LEU A 88 9.98 -13.49 -17.80
CA LEU A 88 8.86 -14.27 -17.28
C LEU A 88 8.11 -15.04 -18.38
N ASN A 89 8.04 -14.48 -19.61
CA ASN A 89 7.47 -15.20 -20.74
C ASN A 89 8.41 -16.32 -21.23
N GLU A 90 9.74 -16.14 -21.16
CA GLU A 90 10.73 -17.19 -21.45
C GLU A 90 10.62 -18.37 -20.48
N THR A 91 10.32 -18.13 -19.20
CA THR A 91 10.09 -19.19 -18.19
C THR A 91 8.72 -19.89 -18.34
N GLY A 92 7.89 -19.47 -19.30
CA GLY A 92 6.60 -20.07 -19.59
C GLY A 92 5.41 -19.38 -18.93
N HIS A 93 5.62 -18.28 -18.21
CA HIS A 93 4.52 -17.48 -17.68
C HIS A 93 3.99 -16.50 -18.72
N ALA A 94 2.80 -16.74 -19.26
CA ALA A 94 2.15 -15.84 -20.23
C ALA A 94 1.63 -14.55 -19.55
N ILE A 95 2.50 -13.55 -19.37
CA ILE A 95 2.22 -12.31 -18.63
C ILE A 95 2.44 -11.08 -19.50
N ASN A 96 1.61 -10.06 -19.30
CA ASN A 96 1.77 -8.75 -19.94
C ASN A 96 2.64 -7.79 -19.12
N VAL A 97 3.25 -6.81 -19.79
CA VAL A 97 4.05 -5.76 -19.14
C VAL A 97 3.21 -4.98 -18.11
N ARG A 98 1.94 -4.70 -18.42
CA ARG A 98 1.03 -4.02 -17.49
C ARG A 98 0.81 -4.81 -16.20
N THR A 99 0.64 -6.13 -16.31
CA THR A 99 0.47 -7.00 -15.14
C THR A 99 1.73 -7.03 -14.28
N VAL A 100 2.94 -7.07 -14.89
CA VAL A 100 4.21 -6.95 -14.16
C VAL A 100 4.31 -5.62 -13.42
N MET A 101 3.92 -4.51 -14.05
CA MET A 101 3.95 -3.20 -13.41
C MET A 101 2.96 -3.12 -12.23
N GLU A 102 1.77 -3.69 -12.37
CA GLU A 102 0.74 -3.70 -11.32
C GLU A 102 1.17 -4.60 -10.15
N THR A 103 1.69 -5.80 -10.41
CA THR A 103 2.21 -6.70 -9.37
C THR A 103 3.41 -6.08 -8.66
N ARG A 104 4.36 -5.49 -9.39
CA ARG A 104 5.48 -4.73 -8.81
C ARG A 104 5.01 -3.65 -7.85
N LYS A 105 4.02 -2.85 -8.25
CA LYS A 105 3.44 -1.80 -7.39
C LYS A 105 2.77 -2.36 -6.15
N LYS A 106 2.03 -3.47 -6.27
CA LYS A 106 1.39 -4.15 -5.13
C LYS A 106 2.42 -4.68 -4.12
N LEU A 107 3.57 -5.13 -4.60
CA LEU A 107 4.69 -5.60 -3.78
C LEU A 107 5.54 -4.47 -3.19
N GLY A 108 5.18 -3.19 -3.41
CA GLY A 108 5.93 -2.04 -2.87
C GLY A 108 7.27 -1.77 -3.56
N LEU A 109 7.54 -2.42 -4.71
CA LEU A 109 8.80 -2.31 -5.44
C LEU A 109 8.84 -1.05 -6.31
N HIS A 110 8.84 0.13 -5.70
CA HIS A 110 8.62 1.40 -6.40
C HIS A 110 9.84 2.01 -7.10
N LYS A 111 11.06 1.66 -6.71
CA LYS A 111 12.28 2.32 -7.21
C LYS A 111 12.62 1.92 -8.65
N ARG A 112 12.63 2.90 -9.56
CA ARG A 112 13.29 2.78 -10.87
C ARG A 112 14.72 3.26 -10.71
N ILE A 113 15.61 2.39 -10.23
CA ILE A 113 17.04 2.65 -10.32
C ILE A 113 17.42 2.36 -11.77
N ARG A 114 17.96 3.35 -12.48
CA ARG A 114 18.50 3.10 -13.82
C ARG A 114 19.76 2.24 -13.66
N PRO A 115 19.94 1.19 -14.47
CA PRO A 115 21.04 0.23 -14.32
C PRO A 115 22.43 0.87 -14.50
N ASP A 116 22.54 1.99 -15.23
CA ASP A 116 23.84 2.52 -15.69
C ASP A 116 24.40 3.66 -14.83
N THR A 117 23.76 4.03 -13.73
CA THR A 117 24.23 5.15 -12.92
C THR A 117 24.16 4.80 -11.45
N ASN A 118 25.31 4.42 -10.89
CA ASN A 118 25.52 4.33 -9.46
C ASN A 118 25.05 5.67 -8.85
N GLU A 119 24.12 5.63 -7.90
CA GLU A 119 23.54 6.87 -7.36
C GLU A 119 24.63 7.73 -6.71
N ASP A 120 25.58 7.10 -6.02
CA ASP A 120 26.70 7.78 -5.38
C ASP A 120 27.64 8.44 -6.39
N ASP A 121 27.93 7.79 -7.51
CA ASP A 121 28.77 8.34 -8.57
C ASP A 121 28.09 9.56 -9.22
N LEU A 122 26.78 9.53 -9.41
CA LEU A 122 26.02 10.68 -9.90
C LEU A 122 26.03 11.83 -8.89
N LEU A 123 25.86 11.54 -7.60
CA LEU A 123 25.90 12.55 -6.53
C LEU A 123 27.28 13.21 -6.47
N ASN A 124 28.36 12.43 -6.54
CA ASN A 124 29.73 12.94 -6.57
C ASN A 124 29.98 13.78 -7.83
N THR A 125 29.54 13.31 -9.00
CA THR A 125 29.65 14.06 -10.26
C THR A 125 28.93 15.41 -10.16
N ILE A 126 27.70 15.44 -9.61
CA ILE A 126 26.95 16.69 -9.43
C ILE A 126 27.69 17.62 -8.44
N LYS A 127 28.27 17.07 -7.38
CA LYS A 127 29.03 17.83 -6.38
C LYS A 127 30.27 18.48 -7.01
N ASP A 128 31.03 17.71 -7.78
CA ASP A 128 32.24 18.19 -8.46
C ASP A 128 31.90 19.29 -9.48
N LEU A 129 30.83 19.10 -10.28
CA LEU A 129 30.33 20.13 -11.19
C LEU A 129 29.95 21.41 -10.47
N LEU A 130 29.19 21.30 -9.37
CA LEU A 130 28.79 22.46 -8.58
C LEU A 130 29.99 23.19 -7.99
N GLN A 131 31.05 22.46 -7.62
CA GLN A 131 32.27 23.05 -7.08
C GLN A 131 33.04 23.87 -8.13
N VAL A 132 33.06 23.40 -9.38
CA VAL A 132 33.61 24.16 -10.52
C VAL A 132 32.73 25.36 -10.85
N GLU A 133 31.42 25.16 -10.99
CA GLU A 133 30.49 26.22 -11.42
C GLU A 133 30.27 27.31 -10.37
N TYR A 134 30.46 27.02 -9.08
CA TYR A 134 30.36 28.05 -8.03
C TYR A 134 31.53 29.02 -7.96
N GLN A 135 32.57 28.82 -8.77
CA GLN A 135 33.58 29.85 -8.99
C GLN A 135 32.97 31.08 -9.69
N ASP A 136 31.88 30.90 -10.46
CA ASP A 136 31.15 31.99 -11.11
C ASP A 136 30.10 32.61 -10.17
N GLU A 137 30.24 33.90 -9.85
CA GLU A 137 29.27 34.63 -9.01
C GLU A 137 27.83 34.61 -9.57
N LYS A 138 27.70 34.50 -10.89
CA LYS A 138 26.39 34.44 -11.56
C LYS A 138 25.64 33.16 -11.20
N VAL A 139 26.33 32.02 -11.16
CA VAL A 139 25.75 30.71 -10.81
C VAL A 139 25.34 30.69 -9.35
N LEU A 140 26.13 31.33 -8.48
CA LEU A 140 25.87 31.42 -7.04
C LEU A 140 24.56 32.16 -6.72
N LYS A 141 24.14 33.11 -7.58
CA LYS A 141 22.90 33.88 -7.45
C LYS A 141 21.68 33.19 -8.08
N MET A 142 21.85 32.08 -8.82
CA MET A 142 20.75 31.41 -9.54
C MET A 142 19.73 30.75 -8.60
N GLN A 143 18.47 30.75 -9.02
CA GLN A 143 17.39 30.09 -8.29
C GLN A 143 17.33 28.58 -8.54
N ARG A 144 16.41 27.92 -7.82
CA ARG A 144 16.18 26.47 -7.89
C ARG A 144 15.96 25.89 -9.27
N SER A 145 15.04 26.48 -10.00
CA SER A 145 14.75 26.07 -11.37
C SER A 145 15.89 26.43 -12.31
N GLU A 146 16.52 27.58 -12.09
CA GLU A 146 17.53 28.15 -12.98
C GLU A 146 18.83 27.35 -12.95
N LEU A 147 19.37 27.04 -11.77
CA LEU A 147 20.60 26.25 -11.64
C LEU A 147 20.45 24.85 -12.26
N TYR A 148 19.31 24.19 -12.02
CA TYR A 148 19.05 22.88 -12.64
C TYR A 148 18.94 22.98 -14.17
N SER A 149 18.26 24.00 -14.67
CA SER A 149 18.11 24.20 -16.12
C SER A 149 19.45 24.55 -16.77
N TYR A 150 20.26 25.38 -16.10
CA TYR A 150 21.61 25.75 -16.50
C TYR A 150 22.53 24.54 -16.59
N LEU A 151 22.62 23.73 -15.52
CA LEU A 151 23.46 22.53 -15.51
C LEU A 151 23.03 21.53 -16.58
N ARG A 152 21.71 21.37 -16.81
CA ARG A 152 21.20 20.47 -17.85
C ARG A 152 21.46 20.99 -19.26
N GLN A 153 21.49 22.30 -19.47
CA GLN A 153 21.79 22.92 -20.75
C GLN A 153 23.29 22.90 -21.05
N LYS A 154 24.14 23.12 -20.04
CA LYS A 154 25.61 23.13 -20.17
C LYS A 154 26.19 21.72 -20.27
N TYR A 155 25.63 20.76 -19.55
CA TYR A 155 26.09 19.37 -19.49
C TYR A 155 24.97 18.37 -19.86
N PRO A 156 24.57 18.31 -21.15
CA PRO A 156 23.52 17.39 -21.59
C PRO A 156 23.94 15.92 -21.46
N ASP A 157 25.23 15.63 -21.61
CA ASP A 157 25.78 14.27 -21.66
C ASP A 157 25.75 13.57 -20.30
N LEU A 158 25.83 14.33 -19.21
CA LEU A 158 25.81 13.83 -17.83
C LEU A 158 24.40 13.45 -17.36
N ASN A 159 23.37 13.70 -18.18
CA ASN A 159 21.98 13.29 -17.96
C ASN A 159 21.48 13.52 -16.53
N ILE A 160 21.79 14.70 -15.96
CA ILE A 160 21.53 15.02 -14.56
C ILE A 160 20.02 14.88 -14.28
N VAL A 161 19.65 13.89 -13.46
CA VAL A 161 18.25 13.61 -13.10
C VAL A 161 17.95 14.08 -11.68
N GLY A 162 16.88 14.85 -11.54
CA GLY A 162 16.31 15.22 -10.25
C GLY A 162 16.77 16.59 -9.78
N ARG A 163 15.96 17.61 -10.11
CA ARG A 163 16.13 19.00 -9.63
C ARG A 163 16.36 19.09 -8.12
N ASP A 164 15.69 18.25 -7.36
CA ASP A 164 15.70 18.28 -5.90
C ASP A 164 17.03 17.78 -5.34
N ARG A 165 17.68 16.82 -6.02
CA ARG A 165 18.99 16.28 -5.66
C ARG A 165 20.08 17.32 -5.86
N VAL A 166 20.11 17.96 -7.02
CA VAL A 166 21.04 19.08 -7.31
C VAL A 166 20.95 20.15 -6.24
N PHE A 167 19.73 20.51 -5.82
CA PHE A 167 19.52 21.54 -4.80
C PHE A 167 19.91 21.12 -3.39
N ALA A 168 19.75 19.85 -3.04
CA ALA A 168 20.21 19.34 -1.76
C ALA A 168 21.73 19.48 -1.66
N ILE A 169 22.47 19.00 -2.68
CA ILE A 169 23.93 19.05 -2.72
C ILE A 169 24.43 20.50 -2.72
N ALA A 170 23.86 21.35 -3.59
CA ALA A 170 24.15 22.78 -3.66
C ALA A 170 24.04 23.48 -2.29
N ARG A 171 22.98 23.16 -1.55
CA ARG A 171 22.73 23.73 -0.22
C ARG A 171 23.69 23.18 0.83
N ASP A 172 24.02 21.89 0.76
CA ASP A 172 24.95 21.28 1.70
C ASP A 172 26.38 21.86 1.52
N MET A 173 26.75 22.25 0.30
CA MET A 173 27.97 23.00 0.02
C MET A 173 27.89 24.48 0.44
N ASN A 174 26.77 25.15 0.17
CA ASN A 174 26.54 26.57 0.47
C ASN A 174 25.27 26.76 1.32
N PRO A 175 25.37 26.66 2.66
CA PRO A 175 24.20 26.73 3.55
C PRO A 175 23.52 28.11 3.57
N THR A 176 24.17 29.14 3.00
CA THR A 176 23.62 30.49 2.83
C THR A 176 22.50 30.57 1.79
N LEU A 177 22.35 29.55 0.93
CA LEU A 177 21.28 29.46 -0.06
C LEU A 177 19.93 29.25 0.64
N LYS A 178 19.24 30.37 0.95
CA LYS A 178 17.89 30.35 1.55
C LYS A 178 16.92 29.60 0.65
N ARG A 179 16.18 28.64 1.24
CA ARG A 179 15.14 27.85 0.58
C ARG A 179 13.97 28.75 0.17
N ARG A 180 14.00 29.31 -1.04
CA ARG A 180 12.85 30.00 -1.62
C ARG A 180 11.86 28.95 -2.13
N TYR A 181 10.81 28.70 -1.36
CA TYR A 181 9.70 27.91 -1.87
C TYR A 181 8.90 28.72 -2.91
N PRO A 182 8.26 28.07 -3.89
CA PRO A 182 7.37 28.79 -4.79
C PRO A 182 6.27 29.52 -4.01
N LYS A 183 5.84 30.68 -4.51
CA LYS A 183 4.78 31.51 -3.91
C LYS A 183 3.51 30.66 -3.80
N GLY A 184 3.14 30.25 -2.58
CA GLY A 184 2.01 29.35 -2.30
C GLY A 184 2.38 28.01 -1.66
N HIS A 185 3.66 27.67 -1.53
CA HIS A 185 4.09 26.49 -0.79
C HIS A 185 3.78 26.67 0.72
N PRO A 186 3.27 25.63 1.42
CA PRO A 186 2.85 25.75 2.82
C PRO A 186 3.99 26.14 3.79
N LEU A 187 5.25 25.97 3.40
CA LEU A 187 6.43 26.39 4.17
C LEU A 187 6.95 27.80 3.78
N TYR A 188 6.40 28.45 2.76
CA TYR A 188 6.80 29.81 2.33
C TYR A 188 6.17 30.91 3.17
N GLN A 189 5.02 30.60 3.76
CA GLN A 189 4.33 31.46 4.70
C GLN A 189 4.41 30.69 6.01
N ASN A 190 4.93 31.25 7.09
CA ASN A 190 4.78 30.71 8.45
C ASN A 190 3.30 30.70 8.87
N ARG A 191 2.40 30.25 7.99
CA ARG A 191 1.01 30.00 8.24
C ARG A 191 0.95 28.55 8.68
N PRO A 192 0.49 28.25 9.91
CA PRO A 192 0.13 26.88 10.24
C PRO A 192 -0.79 26.38 9.13
N TYR A 193 -0.57 25.16 8.66
CA TYR A 193 -1.34 24.54 7.58
C TYR A 193 -2.81 24.96 7.71
N LYS A 194 -3.31 25.81 6.80
CA LYS A 194 -4.75 26.00 6.69
C LYS A 194 -5.27 24.69 6.12
N LEU A 195 -5.59 23.73 6.98
CA LEU A 195 -6.38 22.59 6.58
C LEU A 195 -7.68 23.19 6.00
N SER A 196 -7.84 23.14 4.67
CA SER A 196 -9.07 23.60 4.02
C SER A 196 -10.24 22.81 4.58
N GLY A 197 -11.43 23.43 4.71
CA GLY A 197 -12.59 22.95 5.47
C GLY A 197 -12.82 21.44 5.54
N LYS A 198 -12.74 20.69 4.42
CA LYS A 198 -12.88 19.22 4.44
C LYS A 198 -11.80 18.48 5.22
N ARG A 199 -10.53 18.91 5.11
CA ARG A 199 -9.41 18.32 5.84
C ARG A 199 -9.40 18.74 7.32
N LEU A 200 -9.84 19.97 7.63
CA LEU A 200 -9.99 20.42 9.02
C LEU A 200 -11.11 19.62 9.70
N ALA A 201 -12.25 19.47 9.04
CA ALA A 201 -13.37 18.67 9.52
C ALA A 201 -12.98 17.20 9.69
N ALA A 202 -12.23 16.62 8.74
CA ALA A 202 -11.75 15.25 8.86
C ALA A 202 -10.75 15.08 10.02
N LYS A 203 -9.86 16.06 10.25
CA LYS A 203 -8.94 16.02 11.39
C LYS A 203 -9.70 16.19 12.70
N LEU A 204 -10.61 17.15 12.81
CA LEU A 204 -11.45 17.34 14.00
C LEU A 204 -12.33 16.12 14.29
N ALA A 205 -12.91 15.50 13.26
CA ALA A 205 -13.69 14.27 13.41
C ALA A 205 -12.81 13.09 13.86
N LYS A 206 -11.58 12.99 13.32
CA LYS A 206 -10.62 11.95 13.73
C LYS A 206 -10.15 12.18 15.17
N ASP A 207 -9.84 13.41 15.54
CA ASP A 207 -9.42 13.79 16.88
C ASP A 207 -10.58 13.57 17.86
N ALA A 208 -11.82 13.94 17.51
CA ALA A 208 -13.01 13.67 18.32
C ALA A 208 -13.29 12.17 18.49
N ALA A 209 -13.16 11.38 17.43
CA ALA A 209 -13.32 9.92 17.51
C ALA A 209 -12.23 9.27 18.39
N ALA A 210 -10.99 9.78 18.32
CA ALA A 210 -9.91 9.33 19.20
C ALA A 210 -10.21 9.65 20.67
N THR A 211 -10.77 10.83 20.96
CA THR A 211 -11.21 11.19 22.32
C THR A 211 -12.30 10.26 22.82
N VAL A 212 -13.32 9.97 22.02
CA VAL A 212 -14.43 9.07 22.42
C VAL A 212 -13.92 7.66 22.72
N LEU A 213 -13.01 7.13 21.91
CA LEU A 213 -12.38 5.81 22.15
C LEU A 213 -11.53 5.78 23.41
N SER A 214 -10.89 6.90 23.78
CA SER A 214 -10.14 7.00 25.04
C SER A 214 -11.04 7.13 26.28
N THR A 215 -12.23 7.73 26.13
CA THR A 215 -13.18 7.88 27.24
C THR A 215 -13.97 6.59 27.53
N THR A 216 -14.32 5.81 26.52
CA THR A 216 -15.03 4.53 26.74
C THR A 216 -14.14 3.41 27.27
N ALA A 217 -12.81 3.56 27.23
CA ALA A 217 -11.88 2.58 27.79
C ALA A 217 -11.66 2.73 29.31
N ASN A 218 -12.02 3.86 29.93
CA ASN A 218 -11.75 4.17 31.34
C ASN A 218 -13.01 4.19 32.24
N GLN A 219 -14.16 3.73 31.76
CA GLN A 219 -15.43 3.70 32.51
C GLN A 219 -15.93 2.27 32.80
N SER A 220 -15.02 1.38 33.18
CA SER A 220 -15.36 0.07 33.74
C SER A 220 -14.45 -0.31 34.89
N HIS A 221 -14.59 0.37 36.03
CA HIS A 221 -14.26 -0.18 37.33
C HIS A 221 -15.03 0.53 38.45
N ASP A 222 -15.47 -0.29 39.41
CA ASP A 222 -16.19 -0.01 40.65
C ASP A 222 -17.64 0.49 40.58
N ASP A 223 -18.58 -0.44 40.79
CA ASP A 223 -19.25 -0.48 42.08
C ASP A 223 -19.82 -1.88 42.40
N SER A 224 -19.47 -2.36 43.59
CA SER A 224 -19.83 -3.64 44.18
C SER A 224 -21.07 -3.52 45.07
N VAL A 225 -22.14 -4.26 44.79
CA VAL A 225 -23.17 -4.60 45.80
C VAL A 225 -23.60 -6.06 45.64
N SER A 226 -23.52 -6.77 46.77
CA SER A 226 -23.87 -8.16 47.01
C SER A 226 -25.38 -8.44 46.90
N PHE A 227 -25.78 -9.49 46.16
CA PHE A 227 -26.94 -10.32 46.51
C PHE A 227 -26.94 -11.69 45.78
N ASN A 228 -27.43 -12.70 46.52
CA ASN A 228 -27.43 -14.17 46.34
C ASN A 228 -27.64 -14.83 44.96
N GLU A 229 -27.00 -15.99 44.82
CA GLU A 229 -27.31 -17.18 43.97
C GLU A 229 -28.80 -17.60 44.00
N PRO A 230 -29.36 -18.37 43.01
CA PRO A 230 -28.74 -19.61 42.50
C PRO A 230 -28.85 -19.92 40.98
N GLU A 231 -27.98 -20.85 40.59
CA GLU A 231 -27.92 -21.79 39.46
C GLU A 231 -28.92 -21.72 38.29
N HIS A 232 -28.39 -21.76 37.04
CA HIS A 232 -28.81 -22.71 35.99
C HIS A 232 -27.88 -22.68 34.76
N SER A 233 -27.09 -23.76 34.60
CA SER A 233 -26.81 -24.54 33.39
C SER A 233 -26.85 -23.92 31.97
N SER A 234 -25.75 -24.20 31.22
CA SER A 234 -25.69 -24.55 29.78
C SER A 234 -25.91 -23.40 28.77
N SER A 235 -25.38 -23.33 27.54
CA SER A 235 -24.42 -24.10 26.73
C SER A 235 -24.43 -23.45 25.32
N VAL A 236 -23.36 -23.69 24.56
CA VAL A 236 -23.22 -23.63 23.08
C VAL A 236 -22.95 -22.30 22.37
N ASP A 237 -21.89 -22.37 21.56
CA ASP A 237 -21.52 -21.64 20.36
C ASP A 237 -22.67 -21.04 19.52
N ASP A 238 -22.40 -19.92 18.84
CA ASP A 238 -22.49 -19.95 17.37
C ASP A 238 -21.75 -18.79 16.69
N HIS A 239 -20.96 -19.15 15.69
CA HIS A 239 -20.31 -18.25 14.75
C HIS A 239 -21.31 -17.84 13.64
N GLN A 240 -21.49 -16.54 13.39
CA GLN A 240 -22.04 -16.07 12.11
C GLN A 240 -21.12 -15.06 11.40
N PRO A 241 -20.73 -15.33 10.14
CA PRO A 241 -20.02 -14.36 9.31
C PRO A 241 -21.00 -13.43 8.58
N LEU A 242 -20.64 -12.15 8.57
CA LEU A 242 -21.33 -11.04 7.94
C LEU A 242 -21.40 -11.18 6.41
N GLN A 243 -22.60 -10.98 5.87
CA GLN A 243 -22.89 -10.80 4.44
C GLN A 243 -22.43 -9.41 3.93
N PRO A 244 -21.99 -9.27 2.67
CA PRO A 244 -21.59 -7.97 2.10
C PRO A 244 -22.78 -7.13 1.63
N TYR A 245 -22.76 -5.86 1.99
CA TYR A 245 -23.71 -4.81 1.62
C TYR A 245 -23.67 -4.50 0.10
N GLU A 246 -24.82 -4.62 -0.56
CA GLU A 246 -25.01 -4.12 -1.92
C GLU A 246 -25.21 -2.60 -1.91
N SER A 247 -24.42 -1.93 -2.74
CA SER A 247 -24.50 -0.48 -2.98
C SER A 247 -25.63 -0.17 -3.96
N LEU A 248 -26.69 0.47 -3.47
CA LEU A 248 -27.76 1.02 -4.32
C LEU A 248 -27.40 2.41 -4.86
N ARG A 249 -27.65 2.54 -6.16
CA ARG A 249 -27.45 3.71 -7.01
C ARG A 249 -28.46 4.81 -6.70
N CYS A 250 -28.00 6.07 -6.77
CA CYS A 250 -28.86 7.24 -6.93
C CYS A 250 -29.22 7.46 -8.40
N ASN A 251 -30.47 7.82 -8.67
CA ASN A 251 -30.87 8.86 -9.63
C ASN A 251 -32.38 9.20 -9.49
N PRO A 252 -32.83 10.36 -10.01
CA PRO A 252 -33.69 11.28 -9.26
C PRO A 252 -35.11 11.50 -9.84
N ALA A 253 -35.84 12.40 -9.15
CA ALA A 253 -37.04 13.14 -9.55
C ALA A 253 -38.41 12.49 -9.31
N ALA A 254 -39.21 13.11 -8.44
CA ALA A 254 -40.48 13.77 -8.80
C ALA A 254 -41.18 14.33 -7.53
N MET A 255 -42.07 15.28 -7.78
CA MET A 255 -42.78 16.13 -6.83
C MET A 255 -43.88 15.42 -6.04
N SER A 256 -44.17 15.92 -4.83
CA SER A 256 -45.54 16.22 -4.37
C SER A 256 -45.53 16.86 -2.98
N ASP A 257 -46.28 17.95 -2.86
CA ASP A 257 -46.66 18.61 -1.61
C ASP A 257 -47.53 17.69 -0.74
N HIS A 258 -47.38 17.76 0.60
CA HIS A 258 -48.45 17.99 1.57
C HIS A 258 -47.98 17.72 3.02
N GLU A 259 -48.45 18.62 3.90
CA GLU A 259 -48.84 18.39 5.29
C GLU A 259 -47.77 18.41 6.41
N SER A 260 -47.65 19.61 6.97
CA SER A 260 -47.64 19.95 8.40
C SER A 260 -47.74 18.77 9.38
N SER A 261 -46.64 18.48 10.08
CA SER A 261 -46.71 17.83 11.38
C SER A 261 -45.64 18.39 12.32
N THR A 262 -46.12 19.11 13.32
CA THR A 262 -45.38 19.69 14.43
C THR A 262 -44.85 18.56 15.32
N VAL A 263 -43.55 18.28 15.27
CA VAL A 263 -42.88 17.40 16.23
C VAL A 263 -41.84 18.19 17.01
N GLN A 264 -41.98 18.11 18.32
CA GLN A 264 -41.25 18.83 19.35
C GLN A 264 -39.74 18.65 19.22
N ARG A 265 -39.04 19.78 19.09
CA ARG A 265 -37.60 19.92 19.20
C ARG A 265 -37.22 19.80 20.68
N SER A 266 -36.71 18.64 21.08
CA SER A 266 -36.11 18.43 22.39
C SER A 266 -34.90 19.34 22.58
N LEU A 267 -34.87 19.97 23.76
CA LEU A 267 -33.91 20.98 24.16
C LEU A 267 -32.52 20.39 24.38
N ALA A 268 -31.53 21.21 24.09
CA ALA A 268 -30.10 20.96 24.21
C ALA A 268 -29.70 20.46 25.61
N ALA A 269 -28.90 19.39 25.66
CA ALA A 269 -28.09 19.07 26.82
C ALA A 269 -26.92 20.05 26.90
N PRO A 270 -26.54 20.55 28.09
CA PRO A 270 -25.43 21.48 28.24
C PRO A 270 -24.12 20.75 27.94
N GLU A 271 -23.36 21.26 26.97
CA GLU A 271 -21.94 20.92 26.78
C GLU A 271 -21.21 21.17 28.11
N GLN A 272 -20.86 20.09 28.81
CA GLN A 272 -19.94 20.15 29.93
C GLN A 272 -18.57 20.54 29.35
N VAL A 273 -18.28 21.84 29.42
CA VAL A 273 -16.94 22.39 29.21
C VAL A 273 -16.05 21.82 30.30
N LEU A 274 -15.39 20.70 30.02
CA LEU A 274 -14.37 20.13 30.88
C LEU A 274 -13.26 21.16 31.09
N ASP A 275 -12.97 21.43 32.36
CA ASP A 275 -11.98 22.40 32.82
C ASP A 275 -10.61 22.10 32.16
N PRO A 276 -9.98 23.08 31.48
CA PRO A 276 -8.68 22.90 30.81
C PRO A 276 -7.60 22.32 31.72
N SER A 277 -7.69 22.55 33.03
CA SER A 277 -6.74 22.05 34.02
C SER A 277 -6.74 20.52 34.15
N LEU A 278 -7.89 19.86 34.00
CA LEU A 278 -8.00 18.40 34.07
C LEU A 278 -7.42 17.73 32.81
N ARG A 279 -7.51 18.41 31.66
CA ARG A 279 -6.92 17.94 30.40
C ARG A 279 -5.39 17.97 30.43
N VAL A 280 -4.79 18.97 31.10
CA VAL A 280 -3.33 19.06 31.22
C VAL A 280 -2.79 17.90 32.08
N LYS A 281 -3.43 17.61 33.22
CA LYS A 281 -3.02 16.49 34.08
C LYS A 281 -3.06 15.14 33.37
N SER A 282 -4.14 14.88 32.61
CA SER A 282 -4.26 13.65 31.82
C SER A 282 -3.15 13.50 30.76
N LEU A 283 -2.73 14.61 30.13
CA LEU A 283 -1.63 14.59 29.17
C LEU A 283 -0.25 14.44 29.83
N GLU A 284 -0.08 14.94 31.04
CA GLU A 284 1.14 14.74 31.82
C GLU A 284 1.29 13.27 32.22
N GLU A 285 0.22 12.63 32.69
CA GLU A 285 0.18 11.19 33.00
C GLU A 285 0.48 10.32 31.77
N GLU A 286 -0.14 10.62 30.62
CA GLU A 286 0.12 9.89 29.37
C GLU A 286 1.58 10.04 28.92
N ASN A 287 2.17 11.24 29.06
CA ASN A 287 3.58 11.44 28.76
C ASN A 287 4.49 10.64 29.70
N GLU A 288 4.19 10.60 31.00
CA GLU A 288 4.96 9.79 31.95
C GLU A 288 4.93 8.30 31.57
N ASP A 289 3.77 7.78 31.20
CA ASP A 289 3.63 6.38 30.78
C ASP A 289 4.43 6.07 29.50
N LEU A 290 4.46 7.01 28.55
CA LEU A 290 5.31 6.89 27.36
C LEU A 290 6.80 6.87 27.73
N TYR A 291 7.25 7.73 28.66
CA TYR A 291 8.63 7.70 29.15
C TYR A 291 8.96 6.38 29.86
N ARG A 292 8.04 5.82 30.65
CA ARG A 292 8.22 4.50 31.29
C ARG A 292 8.37 3.40 30.25
N ARG A 293 7.51 3.37 29.22
CA ARG A 293 7.61 2.40 28.12
C ARG A 293 8.94 2.52 27.37
N LEU A 294 9.39 3.74 27.08
CA LEU A 294 10.65 3.98 26.39
C LEU A 294 11.84 3.45 27.22
N ARG A 295 11.89 3.75 28.53
CA ARG A 295 12.94 3.23 29.43
C ARG A 295 12.93 1.70 29.50
N ASN A 296 11.76 1.08 29.52
CA ASN A 296 11.65 -0.38 29.54
C ASN A 296 12.22 -1.00 28.24
N GLN A 297 11.93 -0.42 27.09
CA GLN A 297 12.49 -0.86 25.80
C GLN A 297 14.01 -0.68 25.75
N GLU A 298 14.53 0.42 26.28
CA GLU A 298 15.98 0.65 26.37
C GLU A 298 16.67 -0.38 27.28
N ALA A 299 16.07 -0.69 28.42
CA ALA A 299 16.57 -1.73 29.33
C ALA A 299 16.57 -3.12 28.67
N GLU A 300 15.51 -3.47 27.94
CA GLU A 300 15.44 -4.73 27.19
C GLU A 300 16.52 -4.81 26.09
N MET A 301 16.73 -3.72 25.35
CA MET A 301 17.80 -3.65 24.35
C MET A 301 19.20 -3.80 24.99
N GLN A 302 19.42 -3.20 26.16
CA GLN A 302 20.68 -3.35 26.88
C GLN A 302 20.90 -4.78 27.35
N TYR A 303 19.86 -5.42 27.89
CA TYR A 303 19.89 -6.83 28.28
C TYR A 303 20.25 -7.73 27.09
N MET A 304 19.61 -7.54 25.93
CA MET A 304 19.89 -8.32 24.73
C MET A 304 21.32 -8.12 24.21
N ARG A 305 21.85 -6.88 24.28
CA ARG A 305 23.25 -6.60 23.92
C ARG A 305 24.23 -7.30 24.86
N GLN A 306 23.93 -7.32 26.16
CA GLN A 306 24.76 -8.00 27.15
C GLN A 306 24.74 -9.51 26.93
N ALA A 307 23.57 -10.11 26.74
CA ALA A 307 23.43 -11.54 26.43
C ALA A 307 24.18 -11.94 25.15
N TYR A 308 24.14 -11.10 24.11
CA TYR A 308 24.91 -11.30 22.89
C TYR A 308 26.42 -11.26 23.14
N ASN A 309 26.90 -10.30 23.93
CA ASN A 309 28.32 -10.20 24.26
C ASN A 309 28.80 -11.40 25.10
N ASP A 310 27.99 -11.88 26.05
CA ASP A 310 28.29 -13.06 26.85
C ASP A 310 28.37 -14.33 25.99
N LEU A 311 27.44 -14.50 25.04
CA LEU A 311 27.47 -15.61 24.08
C LEU A 311 28.71 -15.53 23.21
N ARG A 312 29.06 -14.33 22.72
CA ARG A 312 30.27 -14.10 21.92
C ARG A 312 31.54 -14.41 22.71
N ALA A 313 31.61 -14.04 23.99
CA ALA A 313 32.75 -14.34 24.85
C ALA A 313 32.93 -15.86 25.04
N ARG A 314 31.83 -16.60 25.19
CA ARG A 314 31.85 -18.08 25.28
C ARG A 314 32.33 -18.74 23.99
N LEU A 315 31.89 -18.26 22.83
CA LEU A 315 32.33 -18.79 21.53
C LEU A 315 33.77 -18.44 21.20
N GLY A 316 34.26 -17.27 21.64
CA GLY A 316 35.65 -16.85 21.44
C GLY A 316 36.69 -17.69 22.19
N HIS A 317 36.27 -18.47 23.20
CA HIS A 317 37.13 -19.36 23.99
C HIS A 317 37.13 -20.82 23.49
N LEU A 318 36.56 -21.12 22.32
CA LEU A 318 36.70 -22.45 21.73
C LEU A 318 38.16 -22.67 21.31
N PRO A 319 38.87 -23.66 21.88
CA PRO A 319 40.26 -23.92 21.52
C PRO A 319 40.34 -24.31 20.04
N GLN A 320 41.24 -23.66 19.30
CA GLN A 320 41.57 -23.95 17.89
C GLN A 320 42.29 -25.30 17.71
N SER A 321 41.84 -26.37 18.38
CA SER A 321 42.49 -27.68 18.32
C SER A 321 41.62 -28.69 17.58
N PHE A 322 41.57 -28.58 16.25
CA PHE A 322 41.31 -29.70 15.35
C PHE A 322 42.18 -29.55 14.10
N VAL A 323 43.49 -29.77 14.29
CA VAL A 323 44.39 -30.12 13.20
C VAL A 323 44.15 -31.60 12.90
N LEU A 324 43.56 -31.89 11.75
CA LEU A 324 43.37 -33.27 11.27
C LEU A 324 44.74 -33.89 10.99
N PRO A 325 45.07 -35.08 11.53
CA PRO A 325 46.27 -35.79 11.13
C PRO A 325 46.12 -36.30 9.69
N THR A 326 47.15 -36.05 8.89
CA THR A 326 47.33 -36.46 7.49
C THR A 326 47.51 -37.95 7.31
#